data_AF-A0A5C5UZC1-F1
#
_entry.id   AF-A0A5C5UZC1-F1
#
_cell.length_a   1.000
_cell.length_b   1.000
_cell.length_c   1.000
_cell.angle_alpha   90.00
_cell.angle_beta   90.00
_cell.angle_gamma   90.00
#
_symmetry.space_group_name_H-M   'P 1'
#
loop_
_entity.id
_entity.type
_entity.pdbx_description
1 polymer ?
#
loop_
_entity_poly.entity_id
_entity_poly.type
_entity_poly.pdbx_seq_one_letter_code
_entity_poly.pdbx_strand_id
1 'polypeptide(L)'
;MDPFPDDWEFLWVFECDPEESDEVYTRFDAEVDENRILFEVWPHDTEVILRWWRGKEAAGNLELRWVKGISAETEKGVSALNVTFLEECLLPLRFQVRPYPSIAWGTKWRSVCSVTPVPSVVNPQLPRP
;
A
#
# COMPACT_ATOMS: atom_id res chain seq x y z
N MET A 1 -12.94 1.43 4.39
CA MET A 1 -12.08 0.94 3.29
C MET A 1 -12.98 0.43 2.16
N ASP A 2 -12.79 0.86 0.92
CA ASP A 2 -13.58 0.45 -0.26
C ASP A 2 -12.77 0.72 -1.56
N PRO A 3 -12.52 -0.29 -2.44
CA PRO A 3 -12.96 -1.70 -2.36
C PRO A 3 -12.34 -2.45 -1.18
N PHE A 4 -12.95 -3.57 -0.81
CA PHE A 4 -12.41 -4.54 0.13
C PHE A 4 -12.62 -5.95 -0.44
N PRO A 5 -11.63 -6.85 -0.41
CA PRO A 5 -11.77 -8.17 -1.00
C PRO A 5 -12.81 -9.01 -0.27
N ASP A 6 -13.48 -9.88 -1.02
CA ASP A 6 -14.32 -10.93 -0.44
C ASP A 6 -13.45 -12.02 0.22
N ASP A 7 -14.05 -12.81 1.13
CA ASP A 7 -13.34 -13.89 1.83
C ASP A 7 -12.65 -14.88 0.87
N TRP A 8 -13.31 -15.20 -0.25
CA TRP A 8 -12.75 -16.11 -1.26
C TRP A 8 -11.56 -15.51 -2.01
N GLU A 9 -11.49 -14.19 -2.16
CA GLU A 9 -10.34 -13.49 -2.76
C GLU A 9 -9.12 -13.53 -1.83
N PHE A 10 -9.35 -13.34 -0.53
CA PHE A 10 -8.29 -13.51 0.47
C PHE A 10 -7.78 -14.95 0.50
N LEU A 11 -8.67 -15.94 0.46
CA LEU A 11 -8.32 -17.35 0.41
C LEU A 11 -7.44 -17.67 -0.81
N TRP A 12 -7.68 -17.05 -1.97
CA TRP A 12 -6.84 -17.24 -3.16
C TRP A 12 -5.45 -16.61 -3.05
N VAL A 13 -5.26 -15.60 -2.19
CA VAL A 13 -3.95 -14.97 -1.98
C VAL A 13 -3.16 -15.69 -0.89
N PHE A 14 -3.79 -15.95 0.25
CA PHE A 14 -3.13 -16.48 1.44
C PHE A 14 -3.16 -18.01 1.53
N GLU A 15 -4.10 -18.67 0.84
CA GLU A 15 -4.35 -20.12 0.91
C GLU A 15 -4.56 -20.65 2.34
N CYS A 16 -5.05 -19.80 3.23
CA CYS A 16 -5.45 -20.14 4.58
C CYS A 16 -6.72 -19.39 4.98
N ASP A 17 -7.43 -19.94 5.96
CA ASP A 17 -8.58 -19.28 6.57
C ASP A 17 -8.12 -18.12 7.47
N PRO A 18 -8.92 -17.04 7.59
CA PRO A 18 -8.63 -15.97 8.52
C PRO A 18 -8.73 -16.45 9.97
N GLU A 19 -7.85 -15.93 10.81
CA GLU A 19 -7.96 -16.04 12.26
C GLU A 19 -8.91 -14.95 12.78
N GLU A 20 -9.93 -15.36 13.55
CA GLU A 20 -10.80 -14.42 14.27
C GLU A 20 -10.03 -13.80 15.44
N SER A 21 -10.23 -12.49 15.64
CA SER A 21 -9.65 -11.75 16.75
C SER A 21 -10.61 -10.69 17.23
N ASP A 22 -10.69 -10.49 18.55
CA ASP A 22 -11.46 -9.39 19.14
C ASP A 22 -10.80 -8.02 18.90
N GLU A 23 -9.49 -8.01 18.59
CA GLU A 23 -8.69 -6.79 18.41
C GLU A 23 -8.43 -6.44 16.94
N VAL A 24 -8.48 -7.44 16.04
CA VAL A 24 -8.20 -7.30 14.59
C VAL A 24 -9.44 -7.71 13.81
N TYR A 25 -9.84 -6.95 12.79
CA TYR A 25 -11.00 -7.34 11.98
C TYR A 25 -10.73 -8.64 11.20
N THR A 26 -9.56 -8.76 10.57
CA THR A 26 -9.15 -9.99 9.91
C THR A 26 -7.64 -10.17 9.98
N ARG A 27 -7.20 -11.39 10.30
CA ARG A 27 -5.80 -11.77 10.40
C ARG A 27 -5.54 -13.00 9.54
N PHE A 28 -4.48 -12.98 8.74
CA PHE A 28 -4.01 -14.12 7.97
C PHE A 28 -2.56 -14.42 8.33
N ASP A 29 -2.29 -15.68 8.68
CA ASP A 29 -0.96 -16.20 8.99
C ASP A 29 -0.63 -17.28 7.96
N ALA A 30 0.17 -16.93 6.96
CA ALA A 30 0.49 -17.78 5.83
C ALA A 30 1.95 -18.20 5.85
N GLU A 31 2.21 -19.48 5.58
CA GLU A 31 3.55 -20.03 5.47
C GLU A 31 3.85 -20.49 4.03
N VAL A 32 4.97 -20.01 3.49
CA VAL A 32 5.47 -20.34 2.15
C VAL A 32 6.96 -20.64 2.22
N ASP A 33 7.31 -21.92 2.07
CA ASP A 33 8.67 -22.43 2.23
C ASP A 33 9.27 -22.06 3.60
N GLU A 34 10.38 -21.30 3.61
CA GLU A 34 11.02 -20.80 4.83
C GLU A 34 10.42 -19.46 5.32
N ASN A 35 9.39 -18.94 4.64
CA ASN A 35 8.83 -17.63 4.96
C ASN A 35 7.50 -17.75 5.67
N ARG A 36 7.30 -16.92 6.70
CA ARG A 36 6.00 -16.71 7.35
C ARG A 36 5.56 -15.28 7.08
N ILE A 37 4.31 -15.11 6.69
CA ILE A 37 3.65 -13.83 6.43
C ILE A 37 2.50 -13.68 7.40
N LEU A 38 2.48 -12.57 8.12
CA LEU A 38 1.33 -12.14 8.90
C LEU A 38 0.74 -10.88 8.26
N PHE A 39 -0.54 -10.96 7.92
CA PHE A 39 -1.32 -9.84 7.42
C PHE A 39 -2.48 -9.57 8.37
N GLU A 40 -2.61 -8.34 8.83
CA GLU A 40 -3.67 -7.90 9.74
C GLU A 40 -4.32 -6.65 9.17
N VAL A 41 -5.65 -6.55 9.21
CA VAL A 41 -6.38 -5.41 8.65
C VAL A 41 -7.47 -4.90 9.60
N TRP A 42 -7.62 -3.58 9.62
CA TRP A 42 -8.66 -2.83 10.34
C TRP A 42 -9.40 -1.93 9.34
N PRO A 43 -10.48 -2.42 8.69
CA PRO A 43 -11.20 -1.67 7.66
C PRO A 43 -11.81 -0.36 8.17
N HIS A 44 -12.20 -0.32 9.44
CA HIS A 44 -12.77 0.86 10.11
C HIS A 44 -11.71 1.93 10.39
N ASP A 45 -10.49 1.53 10.76
CA ASP A 45 -9.38 2.44 11.07
C ASP A 45 -8.54 2.78 9.85
N THR A 46 -8.80 2.15 8.70
CA THR A 46 -8.03 2.31 7.45
C THR A 46 -6.57 1.89 7.58
N GLU A 47 -6.32 0.85 8.37
CA GLU A 47 -4.97 0.35 8.68
C GLU A 47 -4.77 -1.09 8.19
N VAL A 48 -3.54 -1.36 7.75
CA VAL A 48 -3.06 -2.69 7.38
C VAL A 48 -1.66 -2.88 7.96
N ILE A 49 -1.42 -4.03 8.58
CA ILE A 49 -0.09 -4.42 9.05
C ILE A 49 0.35 -5.65 8.27
N LEU A 50 1.55 -5.60 7.71
CA LEU A 50 2.19 -6.71 7.02
C LEU A 50 3.54 -6.99 7.66
N ARG A 51 3.70 -8.18 8.22
CA ARG A 51 4.96 -8.64 8.83
C ARG A 51 5.41 -9.91 8.14
N TRP A 52 6.73 -10.08 8.02
CA TRP A 52 7.27 -11.31 7.47
C TRP A 52 8.57 -11.73 8.15
N TRP A 53 8.76 -13.04 8.19
CA TRP A 53 9.91 -13.71 8.77
C TRP A 53 10.51 -14.67 7.76
N ARG A 54 11.81 -14.91 7.88
CA ARG A 54 12.51 -16.02 7.23
C ARG A 54 13.07 -16.94 8.30
N GLY A 55 12.54 -18.16 8.39
CA GLY A 55 12.76 -19.06 9.51
C GLY A 55 12.32 -18.41 10.82
N LYS A 56 13.27 -18.13 11.71
CA LYS A 56 13.01 -17.46 13.01
C LYS A 56 13.35 -15.97 13.01
N GLU A 57 13.90 -15.45 11.93
CA GLU A 57 14.37 -14.08 11.84
C GLU A 57 13.29 -13.18 11.25
N ALA A 58 13.01 -12.05 11.92
CA ALA A 58 12.12 -11.03 11.37
C ALA A 58 12.80 -10.35 10.18
N ALA A 59 12.18 -10.45 9.01
CA ALA A 59 12.71 -9.91 7.76
C ALA A 59 12.11 -8.55 7.42
N GLY A 60 10.89 -8.24 7.91
CA GLY A 60 10.34 -6.90 7.81
C GLY A 60 8.97 -6.72 8.47
N ASN A 61 8.61 -5.45 8.62
CA ASN A 61 7.33 -4.98 9.15
C ASN A 61 6.93 -3.71 8.39
N LEU A 62 5.72 -3.69 7.85
CA LEU A 62 5.10 -2.53 7.23
C LEU A 62 3.77 -2.24 7.93
N GLU A 63 3.65 -1.01 8.40
CA GLU A 63 2.41 -0.47 8.97
C GLU A 63 1.89 0.58 7.99
N LEU A 64 0.78 0.25 7.34
CA LEU A 64 0.14 1.07 6.33
C LEU A 64 -1.06 1.77 6.95
N ARG A 65 -1.08 3.09 6.85
CA ARG A 65 -2.18 3.94 7.30
C ARG A 65 -2.84 4.66 6.13
N TRP A 66 -4.05 5.14 6.35
CA TRP A 66 -4.85 5.82 5.33
C TRP A 66 -5.11 4.95 4.11
N VAL A 67 -5.30 3.65 4.34
CA VAL A 67 -5.65 2.69 3.29
C VAL A 67 -7.08 2.96 2.83
N LYS A 68 -7.19 3.42 1.58
CA LYS A 68 -8.48 3.69 0.95
C LYS A 68 -9.23 2.41 0.66
N GLY A 69 -8.55 1.44 0.07
CA GLY A 69 -9.15 0.21 -0.43
C GLY A 69 -8.11 -0.87 -0.68
N ILE A 70 -8.55 -2.12 -0.64
CA ILE A 70 -7.77 -3.30 -0.99
C ILE A 70 -8.55 -4.04 -2.07
N SER A 71 -7.86 -4.49 -3.11
CA SER A 71 -8.44 -5.33 -4.16
C SER A 71 -7.52 -6.51 -4.42
N ALA A 72 -8.08 -7.69 -4.63
CA ALA A 72 -7.32 -8.82 -5.12
C ALA A 72 -7.22 -8.78 -6.65
N GLU A 73 -6.10 -9.24 -7.18
CA GLU A 73 -5.93 -9.50 -8.62
C GLU A 73 -5.33 -10.89 -8.81
N THR A 74 -5.72 -11.57 -9.88
CA THR A 74 -5.10 -12.81 -10.32
C THR A 74 -4.67 -12.66 -11.77
N GLU A 75 -3.36 -12.71 -12.02
CA GLU A 75 -2.81 -12.68 -13.38
C GLU A 75 -1.88 -13.88 -13.58
N LYS A 76 -2.10 -14.67 -14.64
CA LYS A 76 -1.24 -15.81 -15.03
C LYS A 76 -1.00 -16.81 -13.88
N GLY A 77 -2.01 -17.01 -13.02
CA GLY A 77 -1.93 -17.93 -11.88
C GLY A 77 -1.19 -17.38 -10.66
N VAL A 78 -0.87 -16.08 -10.64
CA VAL A 78 -0.33 -15.39 -9.47
C VAL A 78 -1.41 -14.47 -8.89
N SER A 79 -1.75 -14.70 -7.63
CA SER A 79 -2.69 -13.86 -6.88
C SER A 79 -1.93 -12.82 -6.05
N ALA A 80 -2.43 -11.59 -6.02
CA ALA A 80 -1.85 -10.50 -5.25
C ALA A 80 -2.93 -9.57 -4.70
N LEU A 81 -2.61 -8.89 -3.60
CA LEU A 81 -3.38 -7.77 -3.08
C LEU A 81 -2.77 -6.45 -3.55
N ASN A 82 -3.63 -5.56 -4.01
CA ASN A 82 -3.31 -4.17 -4.26
C ASN A 82 -3.93 -3.31 -3.16
N VAL A 83 -3.08 -2.66 -2.37
CA VAL A 83 -3.44 -1.72 -1.31
C VAL A 83 -3.35 -0.32 -1.88
N THR A 84 -4.47 0.41 -1.88
CA THR A 84 -4.56 1.79 -2.36
C THR A 84 -4.72 2.76 -1.19
N PHE A 85 -4.28 3.99 -1.36
CA PHE A 85 -4.20 4.99 -0.29
C PHE A 85 -5.15 6.16 -0.55
N LEU A 86 -5.56 6.84 0.52
CA LEU A 86 -6.36 8.07 0.43
C LEU A 86 -5.55 9.22 -0.20
N GLU A 87 -4.25 9.24 0.06
CA GLU A 87 -3.32 10.25 -0.47
C GLU A 87 -2.94 9.97 -1.92
N GLU A 88 -3.16 10.92 -2.82
CA GLU A 88 -2.89 10.77 -4.26
C GLU A 88 -1.38 10.70 -4.61
N CYS A 89 -0.50 11.05 -3.68
CA CYS A 89 0.96 11.01 -3.88
C CYS A 89 1.55 9.60 -3.69
N LEU A 90 0.82 8.72 -3.03
CA LEU A 90 1.22 7.34 -2.79
C LEU A 90 0.74 6.46 -3.95
N LEU A 91 1.67 5.68 -4.54
CA LEU A 91 1.25 4.65 -5.47
C LEU A 91 0.69 3.45 -4.71
N PRO A 92 -0.18 2.65 -5.34
CA PRO A 92 -0.62 1.40 -4.76
C PRO A 92 0.57 0.53 -4.34
N LEU A 93 0.44 -0.11 -3.18
CA LEU A 93 1.34 -1.17 -2.76
C LEU A 93 0.76 -2.49 -3.26
N ARG A 94 1.56 -3.24 -4.02
CA ARG A 94 1.21 -4.58 -4.46
C ARG A 94 1.94 -5.61 -3.60
N PHE A 95 1.20 -6.55 -3.04
CA PHE A 95 1.72 -7.62 -2.21
C PHE A 95 1.27 -8.98 -2.73
N GLN A 96 2.20 -9.94 -2.81
CA GLN A 96 1.90 -11.33 -3.15
C GLN A 96 2.56 -12.25 -2.12
N VAL A 97 1.91 -13.37 -1.83
CA VAL A 97 2.39 -14.40 -0.88
C VAL A 97 3.11 -15.52 -1.63
N ARG A 98 2.55 -15.97 -2.76
CA ARG A 98 3.07 -17.06 -3.60
C ARG A 98 3.42 -16.57 -5.02
N PRO A 99 4.33 -17.27 -5.75
CA PRO A 99 5.10 -18.45 -5.32
C PRO A 99 6.21 -18.12 -4.32
N TYR A 100 6.52 -16.84 -4.14
CA TYR A 100 7.40 -16.33 -3.09
C TYR A 100 6.85 -14.98 -2.63
N PRO A 101 6.99 -14.64 -1.33
CA PRO A 101 6.55 -13.34 -0.83
C PRO A 101 7.26 -12.20 -1.57
N SER A 102 6.50 -11.24 -2.05
CA SER A 102 7.04 -10.06 -2.71
C SER A 102 6.16 -8.85 -2.49
N ILE A 103 6.81 -7.71 -2.29
CA ILE A 103 6.18 -6.41 -2.09
C ILE A 103 6.77 -5.46 -3.13
N ALA A 104 5.88 -4.82 -3.89
CA ALA A 104 6.22 -3.73 -4.80
C ALA A 104 5.50 -2.47 -4.34
N TRP A 105 6.26 -1.43 -4.02
CA TRP A 105 5.73 -0.14 -3.59
C TRP A 105 6.56 1.00 -4.16
N GLY A 106 5.92 2.13 -4.43
CA GLY A 106 6.57 3.30 -4.99
C GLY A 106 5.86 4.59 -4.58
N THR A 107 6.54 5.71 -4.77
CA THR A 107 5.99 7.05 -4.54
C THR A 107 6.18 7.89 -5.78
N LYS A 108 5.18 8.72 -6.12
CA LYS A 108 5.34 9.75 -7.16
C LYS A 108 5.63 11.09 -6.48
N TRP A 109 6.87 11.54 -6.57
CA TRP A 109 7.24 12.89 -6.18
C TRP A 109 6.78 13.85 -7.28
N ARG A 110 5.66 14.57 -7.06
CA ARG A 110 5.36 15.73 -7.90
C ARG A 110 6.44 16.78 -7.60
N SER A 111 7.31 17.05 -8.57
CA SER A 111 8.16 18.23 -8.53
C SER A 111 7.27 19.47 -8.64
N VAL A 112 6.82 20.02 -7.51
CA VAL A 112 6.17 21.33 -7.52
C VAL A 112 7.27 22.37 -7.62
N CYS A 113 7.56 22.83 -8.84
CA CYS A 113 8.27 24.08 -9.08
C CYS A 113 7.85 24.65 -10.44
N SER A 114 6.63 25.15 -10.53
CA SER A 114 6.35 26.27 -11.44
C SER A 114 6.34 27.54 -10.60
N VAL A 115 7.52 28.10 -10.40
CA VAL A 115 7.64 29.51 -9.99
C VAL A 115 6.92 30.29 -11.09
N THR A 116 5.78 30.88 -10.77
CA THR A 116 5.13 31.81 -11.68
C THR A 116 6.12 32.96 -11.92
N PRO A 117 6.55 33.24 -13.15
CA PRO A 117 7.42 34.39 -13.38
C PRO A 117 6.66 35.64 -12.95
N VAL A 118 7.21 36.36 -11.98
CA VAL A 118 6.70 37.68 -11.57
C VAL A 118 6.76 38.57 -12.81
N PRO A 119 5.64 39.20 -13.25
CA PRO A 119 5.69 40.13 -14.37
C PRO A 119 6.65 41.27 -14.01
N SER A 120 7.65 41.48 -14.85
CA SER A 120 8.63 42.56 -14.68
C SER A 120 7.91 43.90 -14.66
N VAL A 121 8.01 44.64 -13.55
CA VAL A 121 7.50 46.00 -13.45
C VAL A 121 8.26 46.86 -14.45
N VAL A 122 7.55 47.33 -15.48
CA VAL A 122 8.05 48.32 -16.44
C VAL A 122 8.34 49.60 -15.65
N ASN A 123 9.60 49.98 -15.58
CA ASN A 123 10.06 51.22 -14.96
C ASN A 123 9.66 52.40 -15.87
N PRO A 124 8.76 53.32 -15.47
CA PRO A 124 8.47 54.50 -16.28
C PRO A 124 9.68 55.43 -16.22
N GLN A 125 10.28 55.69 -17.38
CA GLN A 125 11.38 56.65 -17.51
C GLN A 125 10.96 58.03 -16.98
N LEU A 126 11.74 58.55 -16.04
CA LEU A 126 11.67 59.94 -15.61
C LEU A 126 12.16 60.86 -16.75
N PRO A 127 11.47 61.99 -17.03
CA PRO A 127 11.94 62.95 -18.01
C PRO A 127 13.19 63.68 -17.47
N ARG A 128 14.22 63.81 -18.31
CA ARG A 128 15.39 64.63 -18.01
C ARG A 128 15.10 66.11 -18.31
N PRO A 129 15.73 67.04 -17.56
CA PRO A 129 15.51 68.48 -17.66
C PRO A 129 15.99 69.09 -18.98
#